data_AF-A0AAU8LYW1-F1
#
_entry.id   AF-A0AAU8LYW1-F1
#
_cell.length_a   1.000
_cell.length_b   1.000
_cell.length_c   1.000
_cell.angle_alpha   90.00
_cell.angle_beta   90.00
_cell.angle_gamma   90.00
#
_symmetry.space_group_name_H-M   'P 1'
#
loop_
_entity.id
_entity.type
_entity.pdbx_description
1 polymer ?
#
loop_
_entity_poly.entity_id
_entity_poly.type
_entity_poly.pdbx_seq_one_letter_code
_entity_poly.pdbx_strand_id
1 'polypeptide(L)'
;MDDVYQVAGQAAKSVKWLGDKEKLILRLMKRERLRLSKDKKSRIDKGSYEDLLCFSKIARYSTFKLGISIVQPAISKAQISDDQLSILGATAAYIDEISGVKLRVITNK
;
A
#
# COMPACT_ATOMS: atom_id res chain seq x y z
N MET A 1 7.55 10.65 16.69
CA MET A 1 6.46 11.47 16.12
C MET A 1 6.42 11.34 14.60
N ASP A 2 7.54 11.52 13.90
CA ASP A 2 7.60 11.55 12.41
C ASP A 2 7.10 10.30 11.67
N ASP A 3 7.26 9.11 12.26
CA ASP A 3 6.95 7.86 11.57
C ASP A 3 5.49 7.73 11.14
N VAL A 4 4.53 8.18 11.97
CA VAL A 4 3.08 8.12 11.65
C VAL A 4 2.74 9.05 10.49
N TYR A 5 3.21 10.29 10.57
CA TYR A 5 2.96 11.30 9.53
C TYR A 5 3.52 10.83 8.19
N GLN A 6 4.72 10.23 8.20
CA GLN A 6 5.35 9.75 6.99
C GLN A 6 4.56 8.58 6.37
N VAL A 7 4.17 7.57 7.16
CA VAL A 7 3.42 6.41 6.63
C VAL A 7 2.00 6.79 6.22
N ALA A 8 1.36 7.72 6.92
CA ALA A 8 0.05 8.28 6.56
C ALA A 8 0.13 9.01 5.22
N GLY A 9 1.14 9.87 5.02
CA GLY A 9 1.37 10.55 3.76
C GLY A 9 1.70 9.60 2.61
N GLN A 10 2.42 8.51 2.87
CA GLN A 10 2.66 7.46 1.87
C GLN A 10 1.36 6.72 1.50
N ALA A 11 0.52 6.41 2.48
CA ALA A 11 -0.78 5.78 2.26
C ALA A 11 -1.71 6.68 1.45
N ALA A 12 -1.85 7.95 1.81
CA ALA A 12 -2.63 8.93 1.05
C ALA A 12 -2.13 9.07 -0.40
N LYS A 13 -0.81 9.18 -0.60
CA LYS A 13 -0.21 9.21 -1.96
C LYS A 13 -0.41 7.93 -2.74
N SER A 14 -0.67 6.80 -2.09
CA SER A 14 -0.88 5.52 -2.75
C SER A 14 -2.28 5.38 -3.37
N VAL A 15 -3.26 6.18 -2.91
CA VAL A 15 -4.64 6.19 -3.42
C VAL A 15 -4.71 6.36 -4.92
N LYS A 16 -3.82 7.17 -5.51
CA LYS A 16 -3.77 7.37 -6.98
C LYS A 16 -3.63 6.07 -7.78
N TRP A 17 -3.05 5.03 -7.19
CA TRP A 17 -2.86 3.74 -7.85
C TRP A 17 -4.12 2.88 -7.85
N LEU A 18 -5.11 3.18 -7.00
CA LEU A 18 -6.41 2.52 -7.02
C LEU A 18 -7.20 2.88 -8.28
N GLY A 19 -7.05 4.11 -8.78
CA GLY A 19 -7.65 4.58 -10.03
C GLY A 19 -6.95 4.09 -11.31
N ASP A 20 -5.71 3.61 -11.20
CA ASP A 20 -4.91 3.15 -12.35
C ASP A 20 -4.17 1.85 -12.05
N LYS A 21 -4.97 0.76 -12.01
CA LYS A 21 -4.51 -0.60 -11.72
C LYS A 21 -3.47 -1.11 -12.73
N GLU A 22 -3.58 -0.74 -14.00
CA GLU A 22 -2.62 -1.17 -15.03
C GLU A 22 -1.25 -0.54 -14.76
N LYS A 23 -1.20 0.79 -14.51
CA LYS A 23 0.06 1.44 -14.12
C LYS A 23 0.59 0.92 -12.79
N LEU A 24 -0.27 0.55 -11.83
CA LEU A 24 0.15 -0.06 -10.59
C LEU A 24 0.89 -1.39 -10.84
N ILE A 25 0.31 -2.30 -11.61
CA ILE A 25 0.92 -3.60 -11.92
C ILE A 25 2.24 -3.41 -12.69
N LEU A 26 2.26 -2.57 -13.72
CA LEU A 26 3.49 -2.26 -14.47
C LEU A 26 4.59 -1.67 -13.56
N ARG A 27 4.20 -0.82 -12.59
CA ARG A 27 5.13 -0.28 -11.61
C ARG A 27 5.66 -1.36 -10.66
N LEU A 28 4.83 -2.30 -10.21
CA LEU A 28 5.27 -3.44 -9.39
C LEU A 28 6.27 -4.29 -10.16
N MET A 29 5.97 -4.61 -11.43
CA MET A 29 6.87 -5.37 -12.30
C MET A 29 8.22 -4.68 -12.49
N LYS A 30 8.22 -3.36 -12.75
CA LYS A 30 9.46 -2.58 -12.90
C LYS A 30 10.31 -2.61 -11.63
N ARG A 31 9.68 -2.44 -10.47
CA ARG A 31 10.36 -2.44 -9.17
C ARG A 31 10.95 -3.80 -8.83
N GLU A 32 10.23 -4.86 -9.12
CA GLU A 32 10.68 -6.23 -8.89
C GLU A 32 11.90 -6.55 -9.76
N ARG A 33 11.80 -6.29 -11.07
CA ARG A 33 12.93 -6.50 -12.01
C ARG A 33 14.18 -5.72 -11.59
N LEU A 34 14.06 -4.45 -11.22
CA LEU A 34 15.18 -3.62 -10.78
C LEU A 34 15.82 -4.13 -9.47
N ARG A 35 15.05 -4.82 -8.63
CA ARG A 35 15.53 -5.34 -7.36
C ARG A 35 16.27 -6.67 -7.58
N LEU A 36 15.71 -7.54 -8.40
CA LEU A 36 16.34 -8.80 -8.82
C LEU A 36 17.63 -8.54 -9.61
N SER A 37 17.67 -7.51 -10.47
CA SER A 37 18.88 -7.11 -11.19
C SER A 37 20.00 -6.58 -10.31
N LYS A 38 19.75 -6.43 -9.00
CA LYS A 38 20.72 -6.00 -7.98
C LYS A 38 20.98 -7.11 -6.96
N ASP A 39 20.66 -8.37 -7.30
CA ASP A 39 20.76 -9.55 -6.45
C ASP A 39 20.06 -9.40 -5.08
N LYS A 40 19.00 -8.59 -5.03
CA LYS A 40 18.18 -8.43 -3.81
C LYS A 40 16.99 -9.37 -3.88
N LYS A 41 16.66 -10.01 -2.74
CA LYS A 41 15.49 -10.89 -2.57
C LYS A 41 14.19 -10.21 -3.03
N SER A 42 13.20 -10.97 -3.47
CA SER A 42 11.88 -10.41 -3.85
C SER A 42 11.21 -9.60 -2.73
N ARG A 43 10.26 -8.72 -3.09
CA ARG A 43 9.29 -8.10 -2.15
C ARG A 43 7.87 -8.62 -2.36
N ILE A 44 7.69 -9.60 -3.23
CA ILE A 44 6.42 -10.27 -3.40
C ILE A 44 6.32 -11.28 -2.26
N ASP A 45 5.48 -10.98 -1.26
CA ASP A 45 5.30 -11.87 -0.11
C ASP A 45 4.45 -13.10 -0.46
N LYS A 46 3.55 -12.98 -1.45
CA LYS A 46 2.70 -14.07 -1.95
C LYS A 46 2.55 -13.99 -3.46
N GLY A 47 2.74 -15.12 -4.13
CA GLY A 47 2.76 -15.23 -5.59
C GLY A 47 4.16 -15.03 -6.17
N SER A 48 4.25 -14.82 -7.47
CA SER A 48 5.51 -14.66 -8.20
C SER A 48 5.48 -13.49 -9.19
N TYR A 49 6.60 -13.27 -9.89
CA TYR A 49 6.68 -12.27 -10.96
C TYR A 49 5.79 -12.65 -12.16
N GLU A 50 5.62 -13.94 -12.41
CA GLU A 50 4.74 -14.49 -13.45
C GLU A 50 3.27 -14.16 -13.17
N ASP A 51 2.85 -14.11 -11.90
CA ASP A 51 1.52 -13.65 -11.53
C ASP A 51 1.30 -12.18 -11.90
N LEU A 52 2.32 -11.32 -11.68
CA LEU A 52 2.25 -9.91 -12.10
C LEU A 52 2.15 -9.77 -13.62
N LEU A 53 2.87 -10.60 -14.38
CA LEU A 53 2.76 -10.67 -15.85
C LEU A 53 1.36 -11.12 -16.28
N CYS A 54 0.76 -12.09 -15.58
CA CYS A 54 -0.61 -12.52 -15.84
C CYS A 54 -1.58 -11.36 -15.58
N PHE A 55 -1.47 -10.72 -14.40
CA PHE A 55 -2.29 -9.58 -14.03
C PHE A 55 -2.17 -8.43 -15.02
N SER A 56 -0.99 -8.15 -15.57
CA SER A 56 -0.83 -7.08 -16.56
C SER A 56 -1.58 -7.36 -17.86
N LYS A 57 -1.69 -8.63 -18.27
CA LYS A 57 -2.40 -9.04 -19.49
C LYS A 57 -3.92 -8.95 -19.31
N ILE A 58 -4.43 -9.34 -18.14
CA ILE A 58 -5.86 -9.35 -17.86
C ILE A 58 -6.38 -8.04 -17.25
N ALA A 59 -5.47 -7.13 -16.87
CA ALA A 59 -5.75 -5.89 -16.15
C ALA A 59 -6.88 -5.06 -16.78
N ARG A 60 -6.88 -4.95 -18.10
CA ARG A 60 -7.86 -4.16 -18.85
C ARG A 60 -9.28 -4.69 -18.74
N TYR A 61 -9.44 -6.01 -18.60
CA TYR A 61 -10.73 -6.69 -18.67
C TYR A 61 -11.20 -7.24 -17.32
N SER A 62 -10.35 -7.22 -16.30
CA SER A 62 -10.65 -7.78 -14.99
C SER A 62 -10.84 -6.70 -13.92
N THR A 63 -11.73 -6.97 -12.98
CA THR A 63 -11.90 -6.16 -11.78
C THR A 63 -10.92 -6.62 -10.71
N PHE A 64 -10.13 -5.69 -10.17
CA PHE A 64 -9.19 -5.97 -9.09
C PHE A 64 -9.74 -5.46 -7.78
N LYS A 65 -9.66 -6.28 -6.73
CA LYS A 65 -9.85 -5.82 -5.35
C LYS A 65 -8.50 -5.36 -4.81
N LEU A 66 -8.37 -4.06 -4.61
CA LEU A 66 -7.17 -3.44 -4.08
C LEU A 66 -7.41 -2.98 -2.64
N GLY A 67 -6.34 -2.91 -1.85
CA GLY A 67 -6.38 -2.49 -0.45
C GLY A 67 -5.16 -1.65 -0.11
N ILE A 68 -5.30 -0.77 0.89
CA ILE A 68 -4.20 0.00 1.46
C ILE A 68 -4.04 -0.41 2.92
N SER A 69 -2.81 -0.67 3.31
CA SER A 69 -2.48 -1.00 4.71
C SER A 69 -1.21 -0.28 5.14
N ILE A 70 -1.25 0.31 6.33
CA ILE A 70 -0.08 0.85 7.02
C ILE A 70 0.41 -0.21 7.99
N VAL A 71 1.68 -0.59 7.89
CA VAL A 71 2.33 -1.50 8.84
C VAL A 71 3.37 -0.69 9.60
N GLN A 72 3.16 -0.47 10.89
CA GLN A 72 4.09 0.27 11.74
C GLN A 72 4.27 -0.43 13.10
N PRO A 73 5.19 -1.40 13.18
CA PRO A 73 5.44 -2.16 14.41
C PRO A 73 6.10 -1.33 15.52
N ALA A 74 6.75 -0.22 15.18
CA ALA A 74 7.40 0.65 16.16
C ALA A 74 6.40 1.39 17.07
N ILE A 75 5.10 1.34 16.74
CA ILE A 75 4.05 1.98 17.51
C ILE A 75 3.25 0.90 18.22
N SER A 76 3.07 1.06 19.53
CA SER A 76 2.12 0.28 20.31
C SER A 76 0.76 0.97 20.29
N LYS A 77 -0.31 0.17 20.20
CA LYS A 77 -1.69 0.68 20.30
C LYS A 77 -1.93 1.38 21.64
N ALA A 78 -1.20 1.02 22.69
CA ALA A 78 -1.33 1.62 24.02
C ALA A 78 -0.62 2.98 24.17
N GLN A 79 0.34 3.30 23.29
CA GLN A 79 1.19 4.48 23.41
C GLN A 79 0.98 5.52 22.29
N ILE A 80 0.01 5.27 21.40
CA ILE A 80 -0.29 6.20 20.30
C ILE A 80 -0.95 7.47 20.84
N SER A 81 -0.50 8.64 20.38
CA SER A 81 -1.09 9.93 20.82
C SER A 81 -2.38 10.25 20.06
N ASP A 82 -3.21 11.13 20.64
CA ASP A 82 -4.44 11.61 20.01
C ASP A 82 -4.16 12.36 18.70
N ASP A 83 -3.05 13.09 18.60
CA ASP A 83 -2.64 13.75 17.35
C ASP A 83 -2.35 12.71 16.26
N GLN A 84 -1.61 11.65 16.60
CA GLN A 84 -1.29 10.55 15.68
C GLN A 84 -2.57 9.82 15.23
N LEU A 85 -3.51 9.57 16.15
CA LEU A 85 -4.81 9.01 15.84
C LEU A 85 -5.62 9.91 14.91
N SER A 86 -5.62 11.23 15.15
CA SER A 86 -6.32 12.22 14.33
C SER A 86 -5.82 12.19 12.88
N ILE A 87 -4.51 12.07 12.67
CA ILE A 87 -3.92 11.99 11.32
C ILE A 87 -4.24 10.68 10.62
N LEU A 88 -4.16 9.57 11.36
CA LEU A 88 -4.55 8.26 10.81
C LEU A 88 -6.04 8.24 10.47
N GLY A 89 -6.89 8.85 11.29
CA GLY A 89 -8.32 9.01 11.06
C GLY A 89 -8.60 9.87 9.83
N ALA A 90 -7.96 11.04 9.72
CA ALA A 90 -8.08 11.90 8.54
C ALA A 90 -7.61 11.19 7.26
N THR A 91 -6.52 10.44 7.34
CA THR A 91 -6.01 9.65 6.22
C THR A 91 -6.96 8.50 5.85
N ALA A 92 -7.53 7.82 6.85
CA ALA A 92 -8.51 6.76 6.62
C ALA A 92 -9.77 7.29 5.95
N ALA A 93 -10.30 8.43 6.42
CA ALA A 93 -11.45 9.11 5.84
C ALA A 93 -11.18 9.52 4.38
N TYR A 94 -10.03 10.13 4.11
CA TYR A 94 -9.63 10.50 2.74
C TYR A 94 -9.55 9.29 1.80
N ILE A 95 -8.92 8.18 2.23
CA ILE A 95 -8.82 6.98 1.40
C ILE A 95 -10.21 6.39 1.12
N ASP A 96 -11.06 6.33 2.13
CA ASP A 96 -12.42 5.81 2.03
C ASP A 96 -13.29 6.65 1.10
N GLU A 97 -13.26 7.97 1.24
CA GLU A 97 -14.01 8.90 0.40
C GLU A 97 -13.62 8.81 -1.08
N ILE A 98 -12.32 8.75 -1.38
CA ILE A 98 -11.82 8.76 -2.76
C ILE A 98 -11.95 7.40 -3.45
N SER A 99 -11.87 6.30 -2.70
CA SER A 99 -11.72 4.96 -3.29
C SER A 99 -12.70 3.90 -2.79
N GLY A 100 -13.47 4.18 -1.74
CA GLY A 100 -14.31 3.20 -1.05
C GLY A 100 -13.52 2.11 -0.30
N VAL A 101 -12.20 2.21 -0.24
CA VAL A 101 -11.33 1.24 0.44
C VAL A 101 -11.13 1.65 1.89
N LYS A 102 -11.35 0.72 2.83
CA LYS A 102 -11.03 0.95 4.24
C LYS A 102 -9.54 0.78 4.49
N LEU A 103 -8.90 1.82 5.04
CA LEU A 103 -7.51 1.76 5.49
C LEU A 103 -7.38 0.78 6.66
N ARG A 104 -6.39 -0.14 6.57
CA ARG A 104 -6.00 -1.00 7.69
C ARG A 104 -4.69 -0.51 8.30
N VAL A 105 -4.65 -0.34 9.62
CA VAL A 105 -3.42 -0.02 10.34
C VAL A 105 -3.02 -1.23 11.19
N ILE A 106 -1.80 -1.72 11.00
CA ILE A 106 -1.22 -2.86 11.70
C ILE A 106 -0.10 -2.32 12.59
N THR A 107 -0.30 -2.39 13.90
CA THR A 107 0.64 -1.93 14.94
C THR A 107 1.13 -3.11 15.78
N ASN A 108 2.13 -2.88 16.62
CA ASN A 108 2.42 -3.81 17.70
C ASN A 108 1.31 -3.74 18.77
N LYS A 109 1.20 -4.79 19.59
CA LYS A 109 0.26 -4.83 20.71
C LYS A 109 0.47 -3.66 21.68
#